data_AF-A0A3P1YXA3-F1
#
_entry.id   AF-A0A3P1YXA3-F1
#
_cell.length_a   1.000
_cell.length_b   1.000
_cell.length_c   1.000
_cell.angle_alpha   90.00
_cell.angle_beta   90.00
_cell.angle_gamma   90.00
#
_symmetry.space_group_name_H-M   'P 1'
#
loop_
_entity.id
_entity.type
_entity.pdbx_description
1 polymer ?
#
loop_
_entity_poly.entity_id
_entity_poly.type
_entity_poly.pdbx_seq_one_letter_code
_entity_poly.pdbx_strand_id
1 'polypeptide(L)'
;MKVDFSKLELETRIDQFDNLDLREDVGNIVFATATTIAEDELARRIYKSKGPVELTEREYEMLMQSLRTNQVAFRLVSAIERQVKQPLEND
;
A
#
# COMPACT_ATOMS: atom_id res chain seq x y z
N MET A 1 -7.92 -1.31 -9.49
CA MET A 1 -7.31 -2.35 -8.61
C MET A 1 -7.73 -2.06 -7.18
N LYS A 2 -7.72 -3.04 -6.27
CA LYS A 2 -8.16 -2.84 -4.88
C LYS A 2 -7.10 -3.38 -3.92
N VAL A 3 -6.71 -2.57 -2.93
CA VAL A 3 -5.67 -2.92 -1.95
C VAL A 3 -6.20 -2.63 -0.55
N ASP A 4 -6.11 -3.61 0.36
CA ASP A 4 -6.46 -3.44 1.77
C ASP A 4 -5.20 -3.24 2.61
N PHE A 5 -4.85 -1.97 2.81
CA PHE A 5 -3.70 -1.56 3.61
C PHE A 5 -3.86 -1.87 5.11
N SER A 6 -5.08 -2.20 5.57
CA SER A 6 -5.34 -2.58 6.97
C SER A 6 -5.03 -4.05 7.26
N LYS A 7 -4.86 -4.86 6.21
CA LYS A 7 -4.63 -6.31 6.29
C LYS A 7 -3.67 -6.73 5.18
N LEU A 8 -2.46 -6.18 5.19
CA LEU A 8 -1.40 -6.61 4.26
C LEU A 8 -0.67 -7.82 4.83
N GLU A 9 -0.65 -8.90 4.05
CA GLU A 9 0.10 -10.11 4.39
C GLU A 9 1.59 -9.90 4.12
N LEU A 10 2.36 -9.66 5.18
CA LEU A 10 3.79 -9.41 5.13
C LEU A 10 4.59 -10.59 5.68
N GLU A 11 5.69 -10.90 5.00
CA GLU A 11 6.69 -11.84 5.51
C GLU A 11 7.53 -11.14 6.60
N THR A 12 7.20 -11.39 7.86
CA THR A 12 7.86 -10.76 9.02
C THR A 12 9.15 -11.48 9.39
N ARG A 13 9.21 -12.79 9.13
CA ARG A 13 10.37 -13.68 9.22
C ARG A 13 10.35 -14.62 8.03
N ILE A 14 11.47 -15.27 7.73
CA ILE A 14 11.59 -16.22 6.62
C ILE A 14 10.46 -17.27 6.74
N ASP A 15 9.64 -17.36 5.69
CA ASP A 15 8.47 -18.25 5.58
C ASP A 15 7.35 -18.02 6.63
N GLN A 16 7.37 -16.89 7.35
CA GLN A 16 6.33 -16.51 8.29
C GLN A 16 5.61 -15.24 7.83
N PHE A 17 4.32 -15.38 7.56
CA PHE A 17 3.46 -14.30 7.08
C PHE A 17 2.48 -13.86 8.18
N ASP A 18 2.42 -12.56 8.42
CA ASP A 18 1.47 -11.95 9.34
C ASP A 18 0.65 -10.88 8.61
N ASN A 19 -0.64 -10.77 8.95
CA ASN A 19 -1.48 -9.68 8.48
C ASN A 19 -1.24 -8.44 9.35
N LEU A 20 -0.72 -7.39 8.73
CA LEU A 20 -0.39 -6.14 9.41
C LEU A 20 -1.26 -4.99 8.89
N ASP A 21 -1.64 -4.13 9.82
CA ASP A 21 -2.23 -2.83 9.51
C ASP A 21 -1.12 -1.82 9.25
N LEU A 22 -0.97 -1.42 7.98
CA LEU A 22 0.09 -0.53 7.52
C LEU A 22 -0.50 0.73 6.88
N ARG A 23 -1.77 1.06 7.17
CA ARG A 23 -2.43 2.27 6.64
C ARG A 23 -1.65 3.52 6.99
N GLU A 24 -1.24 3.63 8.25
CA GLU A 24 -0.50 4.80 8.73
C GLU A 24 0.89 4.88 8.09
N ASP A 25 1.63 3.78 8.10
CA ASP A 25 2.98 3.72 7.52
C ASP A 25 2.98 4.05 6.02
N VAL A 26 2.14 3.36 5.24
CA VAL A 26 2.05 3.58 3.79
C VAL A 26 1.53 4.98 3.48
N GLY A 27 0.51 5.46 4.20
CA GLY A 27 0.00 6.81 4.04
C GLY A 27 1.07 7.87 4.29
N ASN A 28 1.83 7.73 5.37
CA ASN A 28 2.92 8.65 5.70
C ASN A 28 4.07 8.61 4.68
N ILE A 29 4.41 7.44 4.16
CA ILE A 29 5.45 7.30 3.12
C ILE A 29 5.03 8.03 1.84
N VAL A 30 3.80 7.84 1.38
CA VAL A 30 3.29 8.54 0.18
C VAL A 30 3.21 10.04 0.42
N PHE A 31 2.75 10.47 1.61
CA PHE A 31 2.69 11.88 1.99
C PHE A 31 4.07 12.54 2.01
N ALA A 32 5.11 11.85 2.52
CA ALA A 32 6.46 12.39 2.62
C ALA A 32 7.08 12.74 1.26
N THR A 33 6.64 12.09 0.18
CA THR A 33 7.10 12.36 -1.19
C THR A 33 6.08 13.09 -2.06
N ALA A 34 4.95 13.51 -1.50
CA ALA A 34 3.91 14.19 -2.26
C ALA A 34 4.39 15.55 -2.76
N THR A 35 4.38 15.72 -4.08
CA THR A 35 4.66 16.97 -4.81
C THR A 35 3.41 17.53 -5.49
N THR A 36 2.34 16.74 -5.54
CA THR A 36 1.06 17.09 -6.17
C THR A 36 -0.12 16.87 -5.23
N ILE A 37 -1.24 17.56 -5.50
CA ILE A 37 -2.50 17.38 -4.74
C ILE A 37 -2.99 15.92 -4.83
N ALA A 38 -2.86 15.29 -5.99
CA ALA A 38 -3.29 13.91 -6.18
C ALA A 38 -2.51 12.92 -5.28
N GLU A 39 -1.22 13.16 -5.05
CA GLU A 39 -0.40 12.34 -4.14
C GLU A 39 -0.79 12.54 -2.67
N ASP A 40 -1.03 13.79 -2.26
CA ASP A 40 -1.52 14.11 -0.91
C ASP A 40 -2.89 13.48 -0.64
N GLU A 41 -3.81 13.57 -1.61
CA GLU A 41 -5.14 12.96 -1.51
C GLU A 41 -5.05 11.44 -1.41
N LEU A 42 -4.21 10.79 -2.22
CA LEU A 42 -3.98 9.36 -2.16
C LEU A 42 -3.43 8.95 -0.78
N ALA A 43 -2.42 9.66 -0.28
CA ALA A 43 -1.83 9.40 1.04
C ALA A 43 -2.88 9.46 2.16
N ARG A 44 -3.70 10.51 2.17
CA ARG A 44 -4.79 10.66 3.16
C ARG A 44 -5.87 9.60 3.01
N ARG A 45 -6.18 9.18 1.78
CA ARG A 45 -7.17 8.14 1.50
C ARG A 45 -6.70 6.79 2.05
N ILE A 46 -5.43 6.45 1.88
CA ILE A 46 -4.81 5.25 2.46
C ILE A 46 -4.83 5.33 4.00
N TYR A 47 -4.30 6.42 4.56
CA TYR A 47 -4.19 6.63 6.01
C TYR A 47 -5.54 6.49 6.74
N LYS A 48 -6.61 7.03 6.16
CA LYS A 48 -7.95 7.05 6.78
C LYS A 48 -8.87 5.92 6.32
N SER A 49 -8.40 5.02 5.46
CA SER A 49 -9.22 3.95 4.90
C SER A 49 -9.76 3.04 6.01
N LYS A 50 -11.03 2.61 5.90
CA LYS A 50 -11.65 1.64 6.82
C LYS A 50 -11.66 0.20 6.29
N GLY A 51 -11.09 0.02 5.10
CA GLY A 51 -11.11 -1.23 4.34
C GLY A 51 -10.42 -0.99 3.00
N PRO A 52 -10.65 -1.86 2.00
CA PRO A 52 -9.86 -1.81 0.78
C PRO A 52 -10.06 -0.53 -0.02
N VAL A 53 -8.96 0.06 -0.46
CA VAL A 53 -8.90 1.28 -1.26
C VAL A 53 -8.86 0.92 -2.74
N GLU A 54 -9.74 1.53 -3.52
CA GLU A 54 -9.68 1.44 -4.96
C GLU A 54 -8.62 2.39 -5.51
N LEU A 55 -7.78 1.86 -6.40
CA LEU A 55 -6.68 2.53 -7.05
C LEU A 55 -6.84 2.43 -8.56
N THR A 56 -6.70 3.56 -9.23
CA THR A 56 -6.40 3.60 -10.67
C THR A 56 -4.99 3.06 -10.93
N GLU A 57 -4.71 2.67 -12.17
CA GLU A 57 -3.36 2.23 -12.57
C GLU A 57 -2.30 3.30 -12.27
N ARG A 58 -2.62 4.56 -12.56
CA ARG A 58 -1.76 5.71 -12.26
C ARG A 58 -1.50 5.87 -10.75
N GLU A 59 -2.54 5.79 -9.92
CA GLU A 59 -2.38 5.89 -8.45
C GLU A 59 -1.55 4.72 -7.90
N TYR A 60 -1.71 3.53 -8.47
CA TYR A 60 -0.88 2.39 -8.13
C TYR A 60 0.59 2.61 -8.51
N GLU A 61 0.88 3.09 -9.72
CA GLU A 61 2.25 3.42 -10.13
C GLU A 61 2.90 4.48 -9.23
N MET A 62 2.14 5.52 -8.87
CA MET A 62 2.59 6.59 -7.97
C MET A 62 2.90 6.07 -6.56
N LEU A 63 2.04 5.19 -6.02
CA LEU A 63 2.29 4.49 -4.77
C LEU A 63 3.59 3.69 -4.84
N MET A 64 3.73 2.84 -5.86
CA MET A 64 4.91 1.98 -6.03
C MET A 64 6.20 2.78 -6.21
N GLN A 65 6.14 3.91 -6.92
CA GLN A 65 7.25 4.84 -7.05
C GLN A 65 7.61 5.46 -5.70
N SER A 66 6.64 5.91 -4.92
CA SER A 66 6.85 6.50 -3.58
C SER A 66 7.54 5.50 -2.64
N LEU A 67 7.11 4.24 -2.64
CA LEU A 67 7.73 3.19 -1.84
C LEU A 67 9.18 2.92 -2.25
N ARG A 68 9.46 2.88 -3.56
CA ARG A 68 10.82 2.65 -4.10
C ARG A 68 11.74 3.83 -3.80
N THR A 69 11.29 5.07 -3.97
CA THR A 69 12.08 6.28 -3.67
C THR A 69 12.46 6.36 -2.19
N ASN A 70 11.55 5.97 -1.29
CA ASN A 70 11.83 5.94 0.16
C ASN A 70 12.60 4.69 0.61
N GLN A 71 13.10 3.86 -0.30
CA GLN A 71 13.84 2.62 0.01
C GLN A 71 13.08 1.70 0.98
N VAL A 72 11.75 1.65 0.82
CA VAL A 72 10.88 0.79 1.65
C VAL A 72 11.28 -0.67 1.46
N ALA A 73 11.26 -1.43 2.56
CA ALA A 73 11.64 -2.82 2.57
C ALA A 73 10.88 -3.63 1.50
N PHE A 74 11.61 -4.44 0.73
CA PHE A 74 11.08 -5.21 -0.39
C PHE A 74 9.83 -6.04 -0.03
N ARG A 75 9.79 -6.62 1.17
CA ARG A 75 8.63 -7.38 1.68
C ARG A 75 7.30 -6.62 1.64
N LEU A 76 7.31 -5.31 1.90
CA LEU A 76 6.10 -4.47 1.86
C LEU A 76 5.68 -4.20 0.41
N VAL A 77 6.64 -3.86 -0.44
CA VAL A 77 6.43 -3.68 -1.89
C VAL A 77 5.83 -4.94 -2.50
N SER A 78 6.40 -6.11 -2.21
CA SER A 78 5.91 -7.40 -2.68
C SER A 78 4.52 -7.75 -2.14
N ALA A 79 4.20 -7.41 -0.90
CA ALA A 79 2.87 -7.67 -0.33
C ALA A 79 1.76 -6.92 -1.09
N ILE A 80 2.00 -5.65 -1.41
CA ILE A 80 1.06 -4.85 -2.20
C ILE A 80 0.92 -5.41 -3.62
N GLU A 81 2.04 -5.75 -4.27
CA GLU A 81 2.04 -6.38 -5.60
C GLU A 81 1.27 -7.73 -5.61
N ARG A 82 1.41 -8.54 -4.56
CA ARG A 82 0.68 -9.82 -4.43
C ARG A 82 -0.82 -9.60 -4.34
N GLN A 83 -1.29 -8.72 -3.46
CA GLN A 83 -2.72 -8.45 -3.27
C GLN A 83 -3.36 -7.84 -4.52
N VAL A 84 -2.59 -7.08 -5.31
CA VAL A 84 -3.05 -6.60 -6.62
C VAL A 84 -3.22 -7.74 -7.63
N LYS A 85 -2.30 -8.71 -7.65
CA LYS A 85 -2.30 -9.84 -8.58
C LYS A 85 -3.27 -10.95 -8.17
N GLN A 86 -3.61 -11.02 -6.89
CA GLN A 86 -4.56 -11.95 -6.29
C GLN A 86 -5.74 -11.12 -5.76
N PRO A 87 -6.78 -10.90 -6.57
CA PRO A 87 -7.93 -10.09 -6.17
C PRO A 87 -8.47 -10.60 -4.84
N LEU A 88 -8.72 -9.68 -3.90
CA LEU A 88 -9.37 -9.97 -2.62
C LEU A 88 -10.56 -10.91 -2.86
N GLU A 89 -10.53 -12.11 -2.26
CA GLU A 89 -11.68 -13.02 -2.33
C GLU A 89 -12.90 -12.29 -1.75
N ASN A 90 -14.00 -12.29 -2.50
CA ASN A 90 -15.24 -11.68 -2.05
C ASN A 90 -15.81 -12.57 -0.93
N ASP A 91 -15.69 -12.13 0.32
CA ASP A 91 -16.60 -12.55 1.40
C ASP A 91 -18.04 -12.10 1.10
#